data_AF-A0A9D8M985-F1
#
_entry.id   AF-A0A9D8M985-F1
#
_cell.length_a   1.000
_cell.length_b   1.000
_cell.length_c   1.000
_cell.angle_alpha   90.00
_cell.angle_beta   90.00
_cell.angle_gamma   90.00
#
_symmetry.space_group_name_H-M   'P 1'
#
loop_
_entity.id
_entity.type
_entity.pdbx_description
1 polymer ?
#
loop_
_entity_poly.entity_id
_entity_poly.type
_entity_poly.pdbx_seq_one_letter_code
_entity_poly.pdbx_strand_id
1 'polypeptide(L)'
;AESGSPLPVDDGATVAMVNEARPDVLLVAYGHPKQELWVARNRERLQTRVAVGVGGTFDYLAGSVRRAPGPLQRAHLEWLWRLWLEPWRARRMAILPVYALSVLASRDR
;
A
#
# COMPACT_ATOMS: atom_id res chain seq x y z
N ALA A 1 1.45 -0.06 -21.48
CA ALA A 1 0.73 0.64 -20.41
C ALA A 1 1.63 1.73 -19.88
N GLU A 2 1.22 2.99 -19.95
CA GLU A 2 1.98 4.07 -19.35
C GLU A 2 1.84 4.02 -17.81
N SER A 3 2.94 4.26 -17.10
CA SER A 3 2.92 4.32 -15.65
C SER A 3 2.34 5.68 -15.21
N GLY A 4 1.32 5.67 -14.34
CA GLY A 4 0.84 6.88 -13.68
C GLY A 4 1.87 7.45 -12.69
N SER A 5 1.68 8.70 -12.25
CA SER A 5 2.57 9.37 -11.31
C SER A 5 1.81 9.88 -10.07
N PRO A 6 2.41 9.79 -8.86
CA PRO A 6 1.83 10.36 -7.65
C PRO A 6 2.06 11.87 -7.51
N LEU A 7 2.88 12.48 -8.37
CA LEU A 7 3.27 13.88 -8.25
C LEU A 7 2.11 14.81 -8.66
N PRO A 8 1.86 15.91 -7.93
CA PRO A 8 0.75 16.81 -8.24
C PRO A 8 0.76 17.38 -9.67
N VAL A 9 1.96 17.64 -10.21
CA VAL A 9 2.13 18.16 -11.58
C VAL A 9 1.56 17.19 -12.64
N ASP A 10 1.53 15.90 -12.34
CA ASP A 10 1.08 14.84 -13.26
C ASP A 10 -0.37 14.41 -13.01
N ASP A 11 -1.07 15.02 -12.04
CA ASP A 11 -2.43 14.64 -11.67
C ASP A 11 -3.39 14.76 -12.87
N GLY A 12 -3.23 15.80 -13.69
CA GLY A 12 -4.03 16.01 -14.91
C GLY A 12 -3.98 14.82 -15.86
N ALA A 13 -2.77 14.43 -16.25
CA ALA A 13 -2.55 13.32 -17.17
C ALA A 13 -2.98 11.98 -16.56
N THR A 14 -2.62 11.73 -15.29
CA THR A 14 -2.92 10.45 -14.64
C THR A 14 -4.44 10.26 -14.43
N VAL A 15 -5.16 11.31 -14.02
CA VAL A 15 -6.62 11.24 -13.85
C VAL A 15 -7.32 11.05 -15.19
N ALA A 16 -6.87 11.74 -16.24
CA ALA A 16 -7.43 11.58 -17.59
C ALA A 16 -7.30 10.12 -18.07
N MET A 17 -6.10 9.55 -17.95
CA MET A 17 -5.83 8.15 -18.29
C MET A 17 -6.71 7.17 -17.51
N VAL A 18 -6.88 7.39 -16.20
CA VAL A 18 -7.74 6.55 -15.35
C VAL A 18 -9.21 6.65 -15.80
N ASN A 19 -9.72 7.86 -16.02
CA ASN A 19 -11.12 8.07 -16.39
C ASN A 19 -11.43 7.52 -17.79
N GLU A 20 -10.48 7.62 -18.72
CA GLU A 20 -10.60 7.03 -20.06
C GLU A 20 -10.74 5.50 -20.00
N ALA A 21 -9.98 4.85 -19.10
CA ALA A 21 -10.07 3.40 -18.88
C ALA A 21 -11.38 2.96 -18.19
N ARG A 22 -12.17 3.90 -17.62
CA ARG A 22 -13.44 3.67 -16.92
C ARG A 22 -13.43 2.48 -15.94
N PRO A 23 -12.46 2.39 -15.01
CA PRO A 23 -12.38 1.26 -14.11
C PRO A 23 -13.45 1.33 -13.03
N ASP A 24 -14.08 0.19 -12.75
CA ASP A 24 -14.93 0.03 -11.58
C ASP A 24 -14.10 0.08 -10.28
N VAL A 25 -12.89 -0.49 -10.33
CA VAL A 25 -11.93 -0.54 -9.22
C VAL A 25 -10.57 -0.07 -9.68
N LEU A 26 -10.04 0.97 -9.03
CA LEU A 26 -8.70 1.49 -9.23
C LEU A 26 -7.74 0.96 -8.15
N LEU A 27 -6.73 0.20 -8.56
CA LEU A 27 -5.65 -0.26 -7.67
C LEU A 27 -4.46 0.71 -7.76
N VAL A 28 -4.10 1.35 -6.64
CA VAL A 28 -3.05 2.37 -6.58
C VAL A 28 -1.83 1.82 -5.86
N ALA A 29 -0.71 1.68 -6.58
CA ALA A 29 0.53 1.08 -6.07
C ALA A 29 1.69 2.10 -5.96
N TYR A 30 1.41 3.35 -5.60
CA TYR A 30 2.44 4.40 -5.42
C TYR A 30 3.22 4.28 -4.10
N GLY A 31 2.82 3.35 -3.24
CA GLY A 31 3.39 3.14 -1.91
C GLY A 31 2.95 4.21 -0.90
N HIS A 32 3.03 3.85 0.37
CA HIS A 32 2.67 4.74 1.47
C HIS A 32 3.73 5.84 1.69
N PRO A 33 3.33 7.13 1.89
CA PRO A 33 1.95 7.65 1.98
C PRO A 33 1.39 8.20 0.65
N LYS A 34 2.14 8.05 -0.46
CA LYS A 34 1.85 8.73 -1.72
C LYS A 34 0.53 8.29 -2.34
N GLN A 35 0.19 7.01 -2.23
CA GLN A 35 -1.07 6.48 -2.75
C GLN A 35 -2.29 7.09 -2.05
N GLU A 36 -2.25 7.21 -0.71
CA GLU A 36 -3.36 7.78 0.06
C GLU A 36 -3.51 9.28 -0.25
N LEU A 37 -2.38 10.00 -0.30
CA LEU A 37 -2.37 11.43 -0.61
C LEU A 37 -2.84 11.71 -2.04
N TRP A 38 -2.44 10.89 -3.01
CA TRP A 38 -2.86 11.05 -4.40
C TRP A 38 -4.35 10.78 -4.57
N VAL A 39 -4.88 9.70 -3.96
CA VAL A 39 -6.31 9.40 -3.99
C VAL A 39 -7.10 10.50 -3.31
N ALA A 40 -6.70 10.94 -2.11
CA ALA A 40 -7.37 12.00 -1.38
C ALA A 40 -7.43 13.32 -2.18
N ARG A 41 -6.32 13.69 -2.83
CA ARG A 41 -6.21 14.91 -3.65
C ARG A 41 -7.06 14.86 -4.93
N ASN A 42 -7.23 13.68 -5.52
CA ASN A 42 -7.89 13.53 -6.82
C ASN A 42 -9.29 12.89 -6.76
N ARG A 43 -9.77 12.50 -5.57
CA ARG A 43 -11.03 11.74 -5.41
C ARG A 43 -12.24 12.36 -6.11
N GLU A 44 -12.34 13.68 -6.15
CA GLU A 44 -13.47 14.40 -6.76
C GLU A 44 -13.40 14.41 -8.30
N ARG A 45 -12.22 14.14 -8.86
CA ARG A 45 -11.96 14.12 -10.31
C ARG A 45 -11.94 12.69 -10.87
N LEU A 46 -11.88 11.68 -10.02
CA LEU A 46 -11.84 10.27 -10.40
C LEU A 46 -13.25 9.74 -10.67
N GLN A 47 -13.44 9.10 -11.82
CA GLN A 47 -14.71 8.48 -12.23
C GLN A 47 -14.78 6.98 -11.89
N THR A 48 -13.98 6.51 -10.92
CA THR A 48 -13.99 5.13 -10.43
C THR A 48 -14.91 4.96 -9.23
N ARG A 49 -15.49 3.78 -9.02
CA ARG A 49 -16.36 3.54 -7.87
C ARG A 49 -15.56 3.36 -6.58
N VAL A 50 -14.39 2.73 -6.67
CA VAL A 50 -13.52 2.46 -5.52
C VAL A 50 -12.05 2.61 -5.92
N ALA A 51 -11.28 3.33 -5.10
CA ALA A 51 -9.82 3.38 -5.21
C ALA A 51 -9.19 2.70 -3.98
N VAL A 52 -8.30 1.74 -4.20
CA VAL A 52 -7.64 0.97 -3.14
C VAL A 52 -6.13 1.13 -3.25
N GLY A 53 -5.51 1.63 -2.19
CA GLY A 53 -4.05 1.59 -2.05
C GLY A 53 -3.58 0.16 -1.80
N VAL A 54 -2.80 -0.41 -2.72
CA VAL A 54 -2.33 -1.82 -2.62
C VAL A 54 -0.88 -1.94 -2.18
N GLY A 55 -0.17 -0.82 -2.02
CA GLY A 55 1.23 -0.80 -1.65
C GLY A 55 2.08 -1.70 -2.56
N GLY A 56 2.99 -2.48 -1.96
CA GLY A 56 3.89 -3.39 -2.66
C GLY A 56 3.27 -4.74 -3.06
N THR A 57 1.94 -4.86 -3.16
CA THR A 57 1.29 -6.12 -3.58
C THR A 57 1.75 -6.55 -4.96
N PHE A 58 1.86 -5.61 -5.90
CA PHE A 58 2.35 -5.90 -7.24
C PHE A 58 3.81 -6.36 -7.26
N ASP A 59 4.65 -5.92 -6.30
CA ASP A 59 6.03 -6.39 -6.20
C ASP A 59 6.10 -7.91 -5.99
N TYR A 60 5.18 -8.45 -5.18
CA TYR A 60 5.06 -9.89 -4.96
C TYR A 60 4.52 -10.62 -6.18
N LEU A 61 3.47 -10.07 -6.83
CA LEU A 61 2.88 -10.69 -8.01
C LEU A 61 3.85 -10.72 -9.20
N ALA A 62 4.67 -9.68 -9.34
CA ALA A 62 5.72 -9.60 -10.36
C ALA A 62 6.97 -10.43 -10.02
N GLY A 63 7.03 -11.06 -8.83
CA GLY A 63 8.18 -11.84 -8.38
C GLY A 63 9.41 -11.02 -7.99
N SER A 64 9.31 -9.68 -7.99
CA SER A 64 10.41 -8.77 -7.65
C SER A 64 10.78 -8.80 -6.16
N VAL A 65 9.84 -9.20 -5.29
CA VAL A 65 10.08 -9.41 -3.86
C VAL A 65 9.75 -10.83 -3.46
N ARG A 66 10.68 -11.46 -2.75
CA ARG A 66 10.52 -12.81 -2.22
C ARG A 66 9.52 -12.84 -1.08
N ARG A 67 8.42 -13.54 -1.30
CA ARG A 67 7.40 -13.81 -0.27
C ARG A 67 7.97 -14.66 0.87
N ALA A 68 7.40 -14.53 2.06
CA ALA A 68 7.79 -15.34 3.21
C ALA A 68 7.59 -16.85 2.93
N PRO A 69 8.45 -17.74 3.42
CA PRO A 69 8.18 -19.18 3.43
C PRO A 69 6.83 -19.54 4.07
N GLY A 70 6.21 -20.64 3.62
CA GLY A 70 4.89 -21.08 4.07
C GLY A 70 4.69 -21.16 5.59
N PRO A 71 5.64 -21.67 6.40
CA PRO A 71 5.51 -21.66 7.85
C PRO A 71 5.38 -20.26 8.46
N LEU A 72 6.13 -19.29 7.93
CA LEU A 72 6.07 -17.90 8.41
C LEU A 72 4.78 -17.20 7.99
N GLN A 73 4.25 -17.52 6.80
CA GLN A 73 2.93 -17.04 6.38
C GLN A 73 1.84 -17.57 7.33
N ARG A 74 1.85 -18.87 7.65
CA ARG A 74 0.88 -19.49 8.57
C ARG A 74 0.98 -18.95 10.00
N ALA A 75 2.16 -18.54 10.42
CA ALA A 75 2.38 -17.90 11.73
C ALA A 75 2.04 -16.40 11.75
N HIS A 76 1.55 -15.82 10.65
CA HIS A 76 1.33 -14.38 10.50
C HIS A 76 2.60 -13.52 10.71
N LEU A 77 3.78 -14.10 10.44
CA LEU A 77 5.10 -13.46 10.58
C LEU A 77 5.66 -12.91 9.26
N GLU A 78 4.82 -12.74 8.25
CA GLU A 78 5.22 -12.21 6.95
C GLU A 78 5.76 -10.77 7.05
N TRP A 79 5.24 -9.98 7.99
CA TRP A 79 5.77 -8.63 8.29
C TRP A 79 7.20 -8.68 8.83
N LEU A 80 7.54 -9.68 9.65
CA LEU A 80 8.87 -9.86 10.23
C LEU A 80 9.86 -10.34 9.17
N TRP A 81 9.42 -11.26 8.30
CA TRP A 81 10.20 -11.66 7.13
C TRP A 81 10.52 -10.46 6.23
N ARG A 82 9.53 -9.60 5.96
CA ARG A 82 9.73 -8.37 5.19
C ARG A 82 10.72 -7.43 5.88
N LEU A 83 10.62 -7.26 7.19
CA LEU A 83 11.55 -6.44 7.96
C LEU A 83 12.99 -6.96 7.89
N TRP A 84 13.16 -8.28 7.92
CA TRP A 84 14.47 -8.92 7.80
C TRP A 84 15.12 -8.69 6.44
N LEU A 85 14.34 -8.76 5.35
CA LEU A 85 14.82 -8.48 4.00
C LEU A 85 15.04 -6.97 3.74
N GLU A 86 14.25 -6.10 4.37
CA GLU A 86 14.27 -4.66 4.14
C GLU A 86 14.44 -3.89 5.46
N PRO A 87 15.63 -3.90 6.08
CA PRO A 87 15.85 -3.39 7.44
C PRO A 87 15.55 -1.89 7.60
N TRP A 88 15.64 -1.10 6.52
CA TRP A 88 15.25 0.32 6.53
C TRP A 88 13.78 0.55 6.88
N ARG A 89 12.92 -0.48 6.78
CA ARG A 89 11.51 -0.41 7.19
C ARG A 89 11.32 -0.40 8.71
N ALA A 90 12.35 -0.70 9.51
CA ALA A 90 12.26 -0.74 10.97
C ALA A 90 11.63 0.53 11.57
N ARG A 91 11.96 1.70 11.03
CA ARG A 91 11.41 2.99 11.49
C ARG A 91 9.89 3.06 11.34
N ARG A 92 9.35 2.51 10.24
CA ARG A 92 7.90 2.46 10.00
C ARG A 92 7.23 1.35 10.82
N MET A 93 7.91 0.23 11.03
CA MET A 93 7.35 -0.93 11.73
C MET A 93 7.46 -0.85 13.26
N ALA A 94 8.22 0.12 13.80
CA ALA A 94 8.33 0.33 15.25
C ALA A 94 6.99 0.60 15.94
N ILE A 95 5.96 1.05 15.21
CA ILE A 95 4.61 1.24 15.74
C ILE A 95 3.89 -0.08 16.04
N LEU A 96 4.25 -1.18 15.37
CA LEU A 96 3.59 -2.49 15.54
C LEU A 96 3.70 -3.04 16.98
N PRO A 97 4.89 -3.11 17.61
CA PRO A 97 4.99 -3.56 19.00
C PRO A 97 4.29 -2.59 19.97
N VAL A 98 4.39 -1.28 19.73
CA VAL A 98 3.70 -0.26 20.55
C VAL A 98 2.20 -0.47 20.50
N TYR A 99 1.64 -0.67 19.31
CA TYR A 99 0.22 -0.94 19.12
C TYR A 99 -0.21 -2.26 19.77
N ALA A 100 0.57 -3.33 19.59
CA ALA A 100 0.28 -4.63 20.21
C ALA A 100 0.23 -4.52 21.75
N LEU A 101 1.22 -3.85 22.35
CA LEU A 101 1.23 -3.58 23.79
C LEU A 101 0.04 -2.72 24.23
N SER A 102 -0.34 -1.71 23.44
CA SER A 102 -1.48 -0.84 23.73
C SER A 102 -2.80 -1.62 23.75
N VAL A 103 -2.99 -2.55 22.80
CA VAL A 103 -4.18 -3.42 22.72
C VAL A 103 -4.21 -4.43 23.86
N LEU A 104 -3.07 -4.97 24.26
CA LEU A 104 -2.98 -5.89 25.40
C LEU A 104 -3.28 -5.17 26.71
N ALA A 105 -2.75 -3.95 26.88
CA ALA A 105 -3.01 -3.12 28.06
C ALA A 105 -4.45 -2.60 28.15
N SER A 106 -5.17 -2.49 27.02
CA SER A 106 -6.57 -2.04 26.98
C SER A 106 -7.59 -3.17 27.11
N ARG A 107 -7.16 -4.44 27.11
CA ARG A 107 -8.05 -5.60 27.30
C ARG A 107 -8.47 -5.85 28.75
N ASP A 108 -7.80 -5.22 29.71
CA ASP A 108 -8.06 -5.38 31.16
C ASP A 108 -8.87 -4.21 31.76
N ARG A 109 -9.63 -3.46 30.94
CA ARG A 109 -10.51 -2.38 31.40
C ARG A 109 -11.92 -2.49 30.82
#